data_AF-Q334W9-F1
#
_entry.id   AF-Q334W9-F1
#
_cell.length_a   1.000
_cell.length_b   1.000
_cell.length_c   1.000
_cell.angle_alpha   90.00
_cell.angle_beta   90.00
_cell.angle_gamma   90.00
#
_symmetry.space_group_name_H-M   'P 1'
#
loop_
_entity.id
_entity.type
_entity.pdbx_description
1 polymer ?
#
loop_
_entity_poly.entity_id
_entity_poly.type
_entity_poly.pdbx_seq_one_letter_code
_entity_poly.pdbx_strand_id
1 'polypeptide(L)' 'MRSTNDATEARSDYADAGGEPCVYLSFDDGPNPLCTPAILDVLAQHRTPATFCVIGAYAAAQPQLIQRII' A
#
# COMPACT_ATOMS: atom_id res chain seq x y z
N MET A 1 39.35 -7.83 -19.23
CA MET A 1 38.88 -8.78 -18.20
C MET A 1 37.45 -8.41 -17.87
N ARG A 2 36.50 -9.30 -18.18
CA ARG A 2 35.05 -9.07 -18.10
C ARG A 2 34.61 -9.08 -16.63
N SER A 3 33.78 -8.12 -16.23
CA SER A 3 32.71 -8.38 -15.26
C SER A 3 31.57 -7.43 -15.56
N THR A 4 30.79 -7.82 -16.56
CA THR A 4 29.43 -7.33 -16.77
C THR A 4 28.61 -7.78 -15.58
N ASN A 5 28.25 -6.85 -14.67
CA ASN A 5 27.18 -7.10 -13.72
C ASN A 5 25.85 -6.89 -14.44
N ASP A 6 25.56 -7.87 -15.29
CA ASP A 6 24.27 -8.12 -15.90
C ASP A 6 23.43 -8.86 -14.85
N ALA A 7 22.82 -8.07 -13.97
CA ALA A 7 21.77 -8.52 -13.09
C ALA A 7 20.76 -7.38 -13.03
N THR A 8 19.87 -7.38 -14.02
CA THR A 8 18.50 -6.87 -13.84
C THR A 8 18.45 -5.41 -13.41
N GLU A 9 18.84 -4.49 -14.31
CA GLU A 9 18.16 -3.19 -14.29
C GLU A 9 16.70 -3.46 -14.63
N ALA A 10 15.90 -3.75 -13.60
CA ALA A 10 14.46 -3.62 -13.68
C ALA A 10 14.26 -2.20 -14.18
N ARG A 11 13.83 -2.05 -15.44
CA ARG A 11 13.46 -0.76 -15.99
C ARG A 11 12.56 -0.12 -14.95
N SER A 12 13.00 0.98 -14.37
CA SER A 12 12.23 1.68 -13.33
C SER A 12 11.10 2.43 -14.02
N ASP A 13 10.19 1.69 -14.64
CA ASP A 13 8.90 2.19 -15.12
C ASP A 13 8.02 2.62 -13.92
N TYR A 14 8.45 2.29 -12.69
CA TYR A 14 7.84 2.63 -11.41
C TYR A 14 8.65 3.67 -10.63
N ALA A 15 9.17 4.68 -11.32
CA ALA A 15 9.72 5.85 -10.64
C ALA A 15 8.57 6.73 -10.08
N ASP A 16 8.76 7.32 -8.90
CA ASP A 16 7.87 8.38 -8.42
C ASP A 16 8.06 9.69 -9.21
N ALA A 17 7.33 10.74 -8.83
CA ALA A 17 7.47 12.05 -9.46
C ALA A 17 8.89 12.66 -9.35
N GLY A 18 9.71 12.14 -8.43
CA GLY A 18 11.11 12.53 -8.23
C GLY A 18 12.11 11.70 -9.03
N GLY A 19 11.67 10.63 -9.71
CA GLY A 19 12.56 9.74 -10.46
C GLY A 19 13.13 8.58 -9.64
N GLU A 20 12.71 8.43 -8.38
CA GLU A 20 13.20 7.37 -7.50
C GLU A 20 12.32 6.12 -7.60
N PRO A 21 12.90 4.90 -7.54
CA PRO A 21 12.12 3.67 -7.53
C PRO A 21 11.09 3.67 -6.40
N CYS A 22 9.82 3.49 -6.74
CA CYS A 22 8.71 3.62 -5.80
C CYS A 22 7.64 2.57 -6.06
N VAL A 23 6.93 2.19 -5.00
CA VAL A 23 5.76 1.32 -5.05
C VAL A 23 4.63 1.94 -4.24
N TYR A 24 3.40 1.78 -4.72
CA TYR A 24 2.20 2.30 -4.08
C TYR A 24 1.30 1.15 -3.65
N LEU A 25 0.98 1.08 -2.36
CA LEU A 25 0.09 0.06 -1.82
C LEU A 25 -1.36 0.52 -1.94
N SER A 26 -2.19 -0.30 -2.58
CA SER A 26 -3.64 -0.14 -2.60
C SER A 26 -4.33 -1.42 -2.13
N PHE A 27 -5.40 -1.27 -1.36
CA PHE A 27 -6.23 -2.36 -0.87
C PHE A 27 -7.65 -2.16 -1.40
N ASP A 28 -8.14 -3.14 -2.14
CA ASP A 28 -9.52 -3.18 -2.63
C ASP A 28 -10.43 -3.89 -1.61
N ASP A 29 -11.73 -3.65 -1.73
CA ASP A 29 -12.77 -4.14 -0.84
C ASP A 29 -12.65 -3.64 0.61
N GLY A 30 -13.40 -4.26 1.53
CA GLY A 30 -13.42 -3.89 2.94
C GLY A 30 -14.18 -2.58 3.25
N PRO A 31 -14.01 -2.02 4.46
CA PRO A 31 -13.14 -2.50 5.52
C PRO A 31 -13.64 -3.83 6.12
N ASN A 32 -12.72 -4.76 6.38
CA ASN A 32 -13.01 -6.04 7.02
C ASN A 32 -12.51 -6.01 8.47
N PRO A 33 -13.41 -6.17 9.47
CA PRO A 33 -13.05 -6.04 10.88
C PRO A 33 -12.06 -7.11 11.38
N LEU A 34 -11.90 -8.22 10.65
CA LEU A 34 -10.98 -9.30 11.04
C LEU A 34 -9.54 -9.06 10.56
N CYS A 35 -9.32 -8.32 9.47
CA CYS A 35 -7.98 -8.18 8.88
C CYS A 35 -7.53 -6.74 8.67
N THR A 36 -8.42 -5.79 8.34
CA THR A 36 -8.05 -4.39 8.15
C THR A 36 -7.33 -3.78 9.36
N PRO A 37 -7.71 -4.06 10.62
CA PRO A 37 -6.96 -3.59 11.78
C PRO A 37 -5.47 -3.96 11.77
N ALA A 38 -5.17 -5.22 11.47
CA ALA A 38 -3.79 -5.72 11.45
C ALA A 38 -2.98 -5.12 10.29
N ILE A 39 -3.61 -4.89 9.13
CA ILE A 39 -2.98 -4.19 8.00
C ILE A 39 -2.61 -2.76 8.41
N LEU A 40 -3.53 -2.04 9.06
CA LEU A 40 -3.28 -0.67 9.54
C LEU A 40 -2.15 -0.62 10.58
N ASP A 41 -2.06 -1.62 11.47
CA ASP A 41 -0.95 -1.71 12.43
C ASP A 41 0.41 -1.86 11.75
N VAL A 42 0.51 -2.71 10.72
CA VAL A 42 1.75 -2.89 9.96
C VAL A 42 2.12 -1.62 9.18
N LEU A 43 1.15 -1.00 8.49
CA LEU A 43 1.38 0.26 7.77
C LEU A 43 1.86 1.37 8.72
N ALA A 44 1.27 1.48 9.90
CA ALA A 44 1.67 2.45 10.92
C ALA A 44 3.08 2.16 11.46
N GLN A 45 3.41 0.89 11.74
CA GLN A 45 4.74 0.48 12.19
C GLN A 45 5.83 0.89 11.21
N HIS A 46 5.56 0.75 9.91
CA HIS A 46 6.50 1.12 8.83
C HIS A 46 6.33 2.57 8.35
N ARG A 47 5.42 3.35 8.94
CA ARG A 47 5.08 4.73 8.52
C ARG A 47 4.81 4.82 7.02
N THR A 48 4.18 3.79 6.47
CA THR A 48 3.94 3.65 5.03
C THR A 48 2.50 4.03 4.71
N PRO A 49 2.26 5.05 3.86
CA PRO A 49 0.91 5.37 3.41
C PRO A 49 0.38 4.31 2.44
N ALA A 50 -0.93 4.15 2.40
CA ALA A 50 -1.62 3.29 1.45
C ALA A 50 -3.00 3.86 1.09
N THR A 51 -3.55 3.41 -0.04
CA THR A 51 -4.90 3.75 -0.49
C THR A 51 -5.87 2.60 -0.21
N PHE A 52 -7.05 2.88 0.33
CA PHE A 52 -8.10 1.89 0.57
C PHE A 52 -9.35 2.20 -0.26
N CYS A 53 -9.67 1.32 -1.21
CA CYS A 53 -10.85 1.41 -2.09
C CYS A 53 -12.00 0.59 -1.49
N VAL A 54 -12.68 1.16 -0.50
CA VAL A 54 -13.68 0.45 0.33
C VAL A 54 -15.05 0.30 -0.34
N ILE A 55 -15.77 -0.76 0.03
CA ILE A 55 -17.18 -0.97 -0.35
C ILE A 55 -18.06 -0.13 0.57
N GLY A 56 -18.95 0.67 -0.02
CA GLY A 56 -19.81 1.59 0.72
C GLY A 56 -20.65 0.94 1.83
N ALA A 57 -21.18 -0.27 1.60
CA ALA A 57 -21.95 -1.00 2.61
C ALA A 57 -21.10 -1.40 3.84
N TYR A 58 -19.84 -1.81 3.63
CA TYR A 58 -18.94 -2.18 4.71
C TYR A 58 -18.42 -0.94 5.45
N ALA A 59 -18.16 0.14 4.71
CA ALA A 59 -17.78 1.42 5.30
C ALA A 59 -18.88 1.96 6.22
N ALA A 60 -20.14 1.92 5.77
CA ALA A 60 -21.30 2.33 6.56
C ALA A 60 -21.49 1.47 7.83
N ALA A 61 -21.16 0.18 7.75
CA ALA A 61 -21.24 -0.73 8.90
C ALA A 61 -20.09 -0.57 9.91
N GLN A 62 -18.98 0.07 9.51
CA GLN A 62 -17.73 0.16 10.30
C GLN A 62 -17.16 1.59 10.36
N PRO A 63 -17.93 2.60 10.82
CA PRO A 63 -17.50 4.00 10.77
C PRO A 63 -16.23 4.27 11.59
N GLN A 64 -16.02 3.57 12.70
CA GLN A 64 -14.81 3.69 13.52
C GLN A 64 -13.57 3.15 12.80
N LEU A 65 -13.73 2.08 12.02
CA LEU A 65 -12.63 1.51 11.25
C LEU A 65 -12.29 2.38 10.05
N ILE A 66 -13.29 3.03 9.43
CA ILE A 66 -13.07 4.09 8.43
C ILE A 66 -12.31 5.26 9.04
N GLN A 67 -12.67 5.72 10.24
CA GLN A 67 -11.93 6.80 10.93
C GLN A 67 -10.48 6.44 11.22
N ARG A 68 -10.15 5.15 11.38
CA ARG A 68 -8.77 4.69 11.57
C ARG A 68 -7.97 4.64 10.26
N ILE A 69 -8.65 4.56 9.11
CA ILE A 69 -8.02 4.59 7.78
C ILE A 69 -7.58 6.02 7.38
N ILE A 70 -8.28 7.05 7.88
CA ILE A 70 -8.05 8.48 7.60
C ILE A 70 -7.06 9.07 8.63
#